data_AF-A0A1Q7DWE5-F1
#
_entry.id   AF-A0A1Q7DWE5-F1
#
_cell.length_a   1.000
_cell.length_b   1.000
_cell.length_c   1.000
_cell.angle_alpha   90.00
_cell.angle_beta   90.00
_cell.angle_gamma   90.00
#
_symmetry.space_group_name_H-M   'P 1'
#
loop_
_entity.id
_entity.type
_entity.pdbx_description
1 polymer ?
#
loop_
_entity_poly.entity_id
_entity_poly.type
_entity_poly.pdbx_seq_one_letter_code
_entity_poly.pdbx_strand_id
1 'polypeptide(L)' 'MRPTSQGPTGADMAGVGIYFAAAALLPILGGVALDSWLHSSPVFVLIGLFVGLVAGGTAIWLKVREFTR' A
#
# COMPACT_ATOMS: atom_id res chain seq x y z
N MET A 1 -0.50 35.70 -13.42
CA MET A 1 -1.51 34.61 -13.54
C MET A 1 -1.39 33.75 -12.30
N ARG A 2 -2.41 33.68 -11.44
CA ARG A 2 -2.36 32.77 -10.27
C ARG A 2 -2.53 31.34 -10.80
N PRO A 3 -1.69 30.37 -10.40
CA PRO A 3 -1.96 28.98 -10.70
C PRO A 3 -3.31 28.65 -10.10
N THR A 4 -4.31 28.35 -10.93
CA THR A 4 -5.54 27.72 -10.46
C THR A 4 -5.10 26.37 -9.91
N SER A 5 -5.15 26.21 -8.59
CA SER A 5 -4.95 24.93 -7.93
C SER A 5 -6.01 23.97 -8.47
N GLN A 6 -5.70 23.28 -9.57
CA GLN A 6 -6.52 22.18 -10.07
C GLN A 6 -6.47 21.12 -8.97
N GLY A 7 -7.61 20.90 -8.32
CA GLY A 7 -7.76 19.80 -7.39
C GLY A 7 -7.37 18.49 -8.07
N PRO A 8 -6.95 17.46 -7.31
CA PRO A 8 -6.50 16.19 -7.86
C PRO A 8 -7.51 15.64 -8.86
N THR A 9 -7.04 15.28 -10.06
CA THR A 9 -7.92 14.72 -11.08
C THR A 9 -8.36 13.32 -10.66
N GLY A 10 -9.48 12.83 -11.21
CA GLY A 10 -9.93 11.46 -10.95
C GLY A 10 -8.88 10.40 -11.32
N ALA A 11 -8.02 10.71 -12.30
CA ALA A 11 -6.88 9.87 -12.67
C ALA A 11 -5.79 9.85 -11.58
N ASP A 12 -5.49 10.99 -10.95
CA ASP A 12 -4.54 11.07 -9.84
C ASP A 12 -5.04 10.27 -8.64
N MET A 13 -6.34 10.33 -8.35
CA MET A 13 -6.96 9.55 -7.29
C MET A 13 -6.96 8.04 -7.59
N ALA A 14 -7.22 7.64 -8.83
CA ALA A 14 -7.12 6.24 -9.26
C ALA A 14 -5.69 5.71 -9.16
N GLY A 15 -4.69 6.51 -9.56
CA GLY A 15 -3.28 6.15 -9.43
C GLY A 15 -2.86 5.91 -7.98
N VAL A 16 -3.36 6.74 -7.06
CA VAL A 16 -3.14 6.56 -5.61
C VAL A 16 -3.78 5.28 -5.09
N GLY A 17 -5.01 4.97 -5.51
CA GLY A 17 -5.70 3.73 -5.14
C GLY A 17 -4.98 2.49 -5.64
N ILE A 18 -4.51 2.51 -6.89
CA ILE A 18 -3.74 1.40 -7.49
C ILE A 18 -2.40 1.21 -6.77
N TYR A 19 -1.70 2.31 -6.45
CA TYR A 19 -0.45 2.25 -5.71
C TYR A 19 -0.65 1.62 -4.32
N PHE A 20 -1.71 2.01 -3.61
CA PHE A 20 -2.06 1.42 -2.32
C PHE A 20 -2.42 -0.06 -2.44
N ALA A 21 -3.25 -0.43 -3.42
CA ALA A 21 -3.61 -1.82 -3.67
C ALA A 21 -2.38 -2.68 -3.98
N ALA A 22 -1.47 -2.21 -4.83
CA ALA A 22 -0.23 -2.91 -5.15
C ALA A 22 0.70 -3.04 -3.93
N ALA A 23 0.85 -1.97 -3.14
CA ALA A 23 1.66 -1.97 -1.93
C ALA A 23 1.14 -2.93 -0.85
N ALA A 24 -0.17 -3.17 -0.80
CA ALA A 24 -0.77 -4.15 0.09
C ALA A 24 -0.72 -5.58 -0.48
N LEU A 25 -1.05 -5.75 -1.77
CA LEU A 25 -1.18 -7.07 -2.39
C LEU A 25 0.17 -7.75 -2.63
N LEU A 26 1.22 -7.03 -3.02
CA LEU A 26 2.54 -7.60 -3.27
C LEU A 26 3.14 -8.33 -2.06
N PRO A 27 3.21 -7.74 -0.85
CA PRO A 27 3.74 -8.44 0.32
C PRO A 27 2.85 -9.60 0.78
N ILE A 28 1.52 -9.51 0.60
CA ILE A 28 0.61 -10.62 0.92
C ILE A 28 0.86 -11.81 -0.02
N LEU A 29 0.89 -11.57 -1.34
CA LEU A 29 1.14 -12.62 -2.33
C LEU A 29 2.55 -13.21 -2.16
N GLY A 30 3.55 -12.37 -1.85
CA GLY A 30 4.91 -12.81 -1.54
C GLY A 30 4.99 -13.70 -0.30
N GLY A 31 4.28 -13.34 0.78
CA GLY A 31 4.23 -14.13 2.01
C GLY A 31 3.56 -15.48 1.82
N VAL A 32 2.45 -15.53 1.08
CA VAL A 32 1.73 -16.78 0.77
C VAL A 32 2.56 -17.72 -0.10
N ALA A 33 3.23 -17.19 -1.13
CA ALA A 33 4.09 -17.99 -2.00
C ALA A 33 5.29 -18.57 -1.21
N LEU A 34 5.87 -17.78 -0.30
CA LEU A 34 7.01 -18.20 0.51
C LEU A 34 6.63 -19.25 1.56
N ASP A 35 5.49 -19.10 2.24
CA ASP A 35 4.97 -20.12 3.18
C ASP A 35 4.64 -21.44 2.45
N SER A 36 4.07 -21.36 1.24
CA SER A 36 3.76 -22.55 0.43
C SER A 36 5.01 -23.31 -0.02
N TRP A 37 6.16 -22.63 -0.16
CA TRP A 37 7.42 -23.26 -0.56
C TRP A 37 8.14 -23.92 0.62
N LEU A 38 8.01 -23.34 1.81
CA LEU A 38 8.75 -23.75 3.01
C LEU A 38 8.04 -24.80 3.89
N HIS A 39 6.79 -25.19 3.58
CA HIS A 39 5.99 -26.16 4.35
C HIS A 39 5.97 -25.89 5.88
N SER A 40 6.21 -24.64 6.25
CA SER A 40 6.31 -24.21 7.64
C SER A 40 4.92 -23.75 8.09
N SER A 41 4.63 -23.81 9.40
CA SER A 41 3.46 -23.10 9.95
C SER A 41 3.39 -21.67 9.40
N PRO A 42 2.19 -21.04 9.26
CA PRO A 42 1.95 -19.85 8.44
C PRO A 42 2.58 -18.56 9.01
N VAL A 43 3.89 -18.59 9.23
CA VAL A 43 4.68 -17.59 9.93
C VAL A 43 5.11 -16.52 8.93
N PHE A 44 5.45 -16.86 7.68
CA PHE A 44 5.76 -15.84 6.68
C PHE A 44 4.50 -15.10 6.23
N VAL A 45 3.32 -15.73 6.25
CA VAL A 45 2.04 -15.05 6.08
C VAL A 45 1.79 -14.07 7.23
N LEU A 46 2.07 -14.44 8.48
CA LEU A 46 1.93 -13.53 9.63
C LEU A 46 2.92 -12.35 9.56
N ILE A 47 4.17 -12.60 9.16
CA ILE A 47 5.18 -11.55 8.96
C ILE A 47 4.78 -10.65 7.79
N GLY A 48 4.36 -11.24 6.66
CA GLY A 48 3.88 -10.51 5.49
C GLY A 48 2.64 -9.66 5.79
N LEU A 49 1.71 -10.18 6.59
CA LEU A 49 0.55 -9.45 7.09
C LEU A 49 0.97 -8.27 7.98
N PHE A 50 1.87 -8.49 8.94
CA PHE A 50 2.36 -7.44 9.83
C PHE A 50 3.07 -6.32 9.06
N VAL A 51 3.97 -6.69 8.14
CA VAL A 51 4.68 -5.75 7.27
C VAL A 51 3.71 -5.01 6.33
N GLY A 52 2.76 -5.72 5.73
CA GLY A 52 1.73 -5.12 4.86
C GLY A 52 0.83 -4.14 5.60
N LEU A 53 0.49 -4.42 6.86
CA LEU A 53 -0.32 -3.55 7.71
C LEU A 53 0.43 -2.27 8.11
N VAL A 54 1.72 -2.40 8.46
CA VAL A 54 2.60 -1.25 8.75
C VAL A 54 2.85 -0.42 7.49
N ALA A 55 3.10 -1.05 6.34
CA ALA A 55 3.30 -0.37 5.06
C ALA A 55 2.02 0.34 4.59
N GLY A 56 0.86 -0.30 4.71
CA GLY A 56 -0.43 0.30 4.40
C GLY A 56 -0.74 1.50 5.31
N GLY A 57 -0.50 1.37 6.61
CA GLY A 57 -0.68 2.47 7.58
C GLY A 57 0.24 3.66 7.29
N THR A 58 1.52 3.41 6.97
CA THR A 58 2.47 4.46 6.59
C THR A 58 2.12 5.11 5.25
N ALA A 59 1.65 4.35 4.26
CA ALA A 59 1.18 4.89 2.98
C ALA A 59 -0.03 5.81 3.15
N ILE A 60 -1.02 5.42 3.97
CA ILE A 60 -2.17 6.26 4.29
C ILE A 60 -1.72 7.54 5.01
N TRP A 61 -0.82 7.42 6.01
CA TRP A 61 -0.30 8.57 6.73
C TRP A 61 0.47 9.53 5.81
N LEU A 62 1.26 9.00 4.87
CA LEU A 62 1.95 9.76 3.82
C LEU A 62 1.00 10.45 2.86
N LYS A 63 -0.13 9.82 2.53
CA LYS A 63 -1.14 10.43 1.67
C LYS A 63 -1.93 11.53 2.38
N VAL A 64 -2.32 11.30 3.62
CA VAL A 64 -3.06 12.27 4.44
C VAL A 64 -2.21 13.53 4.72
N ARG A 65 -0.94 13.36 5.07
CA ARG A 65 -0.04 14.51 5.30
C ARG A 65 0.27 15.29 4.03
N GLU A 66 0.19 14.67 2.87
CA GLU A 66 0.34 15.34 1.57
C GLU A 66 -0.87 16.21 1.23
N PHE A 67 -2.07 15.82 1.67
CA PHE A 67 -3.30 16.64 1.54
C PHE A 67 -3.45 17.74 2.58
N THR A 68 -2.71 17.68 3.69
CA THR A 68 -2.79 18.66 4.79
C THR A 68 -1.83 19.84 4.61
N ARG A 69 -0.94 19.80 3.60
CA ARG A 69 -0.07 20.93 3.22
C ARG A 69 -0.69 21.74 2.08
#